data_AF-A0A536MB88-F1
#
_entry.id   AF-A0A536MB88-F1
#
_cell.length_a   1.000
_cell.length_b   1.000
_cell.length_c   1.000
_cell.angle_alpha   90.00
_cell.angle_beta   90.00
_cell.angle_gamma   90.00
#
_symmetry.space_group_name_H-M   'P 1'
#
loop_
_entity.id
_entity.type
_entity.pdbx_description
1 polymer ?
#
loop_
_entity_poly.entity_id
_entity_poly.type
_entity_poly.pdbx_seq_one_letter_code
_entity_poly.pdbx_strand_id
1 'polypeptide(L)'
;MPNRRDHARPRRGLPRHQDRLVCQHDATLDRHGHPDVEILVTVSPVPLDATFTGTDIVMATTYSKSLLRSAAGEWSQSKRNVHYFPSYEIVMNSARDRAWFMDGRHVRQDMVAHIMQTFANAYAPHPALGGQRTG
;
A
#
# COMPACT_ATOMS: atom_id res chain seq x y z
N MET A 1 46.45 -32.75 3.36
CA MET A 1 45.39 -32.21 2.48
C MET A 1 44.19 -31.79 3.33
N PRO A 2 44.03 -30.51 3.73
CA PRO A 2 42.83 -30.09 4.45
C PRO A 2 41.83 -29.42 3.50
N ASN A 3 40.62 -29.97 3.45
CA ASN A 3 39.47 -29.48 2.68
C ASN A 3 38.85 -28.26 3.38
N ARG A 4 39.11 -27.05 2.87
CA ARG A 4 38.40 -25.82 3.27
C ARG A 4 37.02 -25.83 2.63
N ARG A 5 35.99 -26.07 3.44
CA ARG A 5 34.61 -25.75 3.06
C ARG A 5 34.50 -24.23 2.92
N ASP A 6 34.44 -23.80 1.68
CA ASP A 6 34.21 -22.41 1.30
C ASP A 6 32.80 -22.02 1.74
N HIS A 7 32.69 -21.23 2.81
CA HIS A 7 31.44 -20.61 3.23
C HIS A 7 31.06 -19.57 2.19
N ALA A 8 30.27 -19.98 1.20
CA ALA A 8 29.68 -19.09 0.21
C ALA A 8 28.96 -17.93 0.91
N ARG A 9 29.53 -16.73 0.82
CA ARG A 9 28.85 -15.49 1.20
C ARG A 9 27.53 -15.40 0.43
N PRO A 10 26.41 -15.02 1.07
CA PRO A 10 25.17 -14.78 0.34
C PRO A 10 25.41 -13.68 -0.69
N ARG A 11 25.14 -13.99 -1.96
CA ARG A 11 25.17 -13.03 -3.06
C ARG A 11 24.14 -11.95 -2.73
N ARG A 12 24.58 -10.74 -2.37
CA ARG A 12 23.73 -9.54 -2.35
C ARG A 12 23.21 -9.37 -3.78
N GLY A 13 21.98 -9.82 -4.02
CA GLY A 13 21.28 -9.55 -5.26
C GLY A 13 21.18 -8.04 -5.47
N LEU A 14 21.24 -7.58 -6.72
CA LEU A 14 20.91 -6.20 -7.02
C LEU A 14 19.52 -5.89 -6.46
N PRO A 15 19.30 -4.70 -5.87
CA PRO A 15 17.97 -4.31 -5.41
C PRO A 15 17.00 -4.39 -6.59
N ARG A 16 15.88 -5.08 -6.40
CA ARG A 16 14.82 -5.08 -7.42
C ARG A 16 14.36 -3.64 -7.64
N HIS A 17 13.75 -3.37 -8.79
CA HIS A 17 13.18 -2.04 -9.06
C HIS A 17 12.20 -1.60 -7.95
N GLN A 18 11.52 -2.55 -7.31
CA GLN A 18 10.60 -2.34 -6.21
C GLN A 18 11.33 -1.89 -4.93
N ASP A 19 12.44 -2.55 -4.58
CA ASP A 19 13.32 -2.17 -3.46
C ASP A 19 13.80 -0.71 -3.58
N ARG A 20 14.06 -0.22 -4.80
CA ARG A 20 14.50 1.17 -5.00
C ARG A 20 13.42 2.20 -4.63
N LEU A 21 12.15 1.91 -4.93
CA LEU A 21 11.04 2.82 -4.64
C LEU A 21 10.78 2.91 -3.14
N VAL A 22 10.92 1.80 -2.42
CA VAL A 22 10.76 1.76 -0.96
C VAL A 22 11.89 2.55 -0.27
N CYS A 23 13.14 2.30 -0.66
CA CYS A 23 14.31 2.95 -0.06
C CYS A 23 14.32 4.49 -0.19
N GLN A 24 13.73 5.05 -1.25
CA GLN A 24 13.73 6.50 -1.47
C GLN A 24 12.72 7.24 -0.57
N HIS A 25 11.55 6.65 -0.32
CA HIS A 25 10.58 7.22 0.62
C HIS A 25 11.12 7.19 2.05
N ASP A 26 11.78 6.10 2.41
CA ASP A 26 12.39 5.91 3.73
C ASP A 26 13.42 6.98 4.07
N ALA A 27 14.38 7.23 3.18
CA ALA A 27 15.41 8.24 3.42
C ALA A 27 14.84 9.65 3.62
N THR A 28 13.68 9.95 3.02
CA THR A 28 13.03 11.26 3.17
C THR A 28 12.32 11.35 4.52
N LEU A 29 11.58 10.31 4.90
CA LEU A 29 10.84 10.25 6.17
C LEU A 29 11.79 10.16 7.36
N ASP A 30 12.88 9.41 7.26
CA ASP A 30 13.87 9.30 8.33
C ASP A 30 14.63 10.63 8.52
N ARG A 31 14.75 11.45 7.46
CA ARG A 31 15.46 12.73 7.49
C ARG A 31 14.58 13.91 7.93
N HIS A 32 13.29 13.88 7.63
CA HIS A 32 12.39 15.02 7.81
C HIS A 32 11.10 14.70 8.59
N GLY A 33 10.81 13.43 8.83
CA GLY A 33 9.63 12.98 9.56
C GLY A 33 9.82 13.09 11.06
N HIS A 34 8.69 13.23 11.76
CA HIS A 34 8.65 13.11 13.21
C HIS A 34 8.89 11.64 13.60
N PRO A 35 9.67 11.33 14.65
CA PRO A 35 9.97 9.95 15.04
C PRO A 35 8.72 9.13 15.40
N ASP A 36 7.66 9.79 15.86
CA ASP A 36 6.39 9.17 16.27
C ASP A 36 5.35 9.11 15.13
N VAL A 37 5.75 9.26 13.87
CA VAL A 37 4.82 9.22 12.74
C VAL A 37 4.40 7.79 12.42
N GLU A 38 3.09 7.56 12.42
CA GLU A 38 2.47 6.36 11.86
C GLU A 38 2.01 6.65 10.43
N ILE A 39 2.34 5.76 9.51
CA ILE A 39 2.08 5.91 8.08
C ILE A 39 1.05 4.88 7.65
N LEU A 40 0.00 5.33 7.00
CA LEU A 40 -0.99 4.46 6.36
C LEU A 40 -0.90 4.62 4.84
N VAL A 41 -0.42 3.58 4.17
CA VAL A 41 -0.30 3.53 2.72
C VAL A 41 -1.45 2.74 2.11
N THR A 42 -1.96 3.19 0.96
CA THR A 42 -3.03 2.50 0.26
C THR A 42 -2.87 2.61 -1.25
N VAL A 43 -3.42 1.64 -1.99
CA VAL A 43 -3.54 1.72 -3.45
C VAL A 43 -4.97 2.11 -3.80
N SER A 44 -5.12 3.15 -4.61
CA SER A 44 -6.43 3.57 -5.09
C SER A 44 -6.98 2.56 -6.13
N PRO A 45 -8.25 2.15 -6.02
CA PRO A 45 -8.89 1.27 -7.01
C PRO A 45 -9.18 1.95 -8.35
N VAL A 46 -9.17 3.29 -8.41
CA VAL A 46 -9.57 4.04 -9.61
C VAL A 46 -8.61 3.75 -10.78
N PRO A 47 -9.12 3.32 -11.96
CA PRO A 47 -8.33 3.09 -13.16
C PRO A 47 -7.62 4.35 -13.66
N LEU A 48 -6.58 4.18 -14.49
CA LEU A 48 -5.96 5.31 -15.18
C LEU A 48 -6.91 5.83 -16.27
N ASP A 49 -6.98 7.15 -16.44
CA ASP A 49 -7.88 7.78 -17.42
C ASP A 49 -7.24 7.97 -18.81
N ALA A 50 -5.92 8.18 -18.84
CA ALA A 50 -5.13 8.26 -20.06
C ALA A 50 -3.74 7.65 -19.87
N THR A 51 -3.27 6.94 -20.89
CA THR A 51 -1.87 6.53 -21.02
C THR A 51 -1.21 7.43 -22.05
N PHE A 52 -0.20 8.20 -21.65
CA PHE A 52 0.69 8.89 -22.59
C PHE A 52 1.67 7.92 -23.27
N THR A 53 1.26 6.67 -23.44
CA THR A 53 2.02 5.56 -24.01
C THR A 53 1.14 4.84 -25.03
N GLY A 54 1.74 4.16 -26.00
CA GLY A 54 1.01 3.31 -26.96
C GLY A 54 0.45 2.01 -26.37
N THR A 55 0.46 1.85 -25.04
CA THR A 55 -0.01 0.66 -24.34
C THR A 55 -1.49 0.78 -24.02
N ASP A 56 -2.21 -0.34 -24.17
CA ASP A 56 -3.63 -0.43 -23.79
C ASP A 56 -3.85 0.03 -22.33
N ILE A 57 -4.91 0.81 -22.13
CA ILE A 57 -5.22 1.46 -20.84
C ILE A 57 -5.50 0.46 -19.72
N VAL A 58 -6.07 -0.71 -20.03
CA VAL A 58 -6.34 -1.78 -19.07
C VAL A 58 -5.04 -2.46 -18.67
N MET A 59 -4.17 -2.74 -19.64
CA MET A 59 -2.83 -3.29 -19.36
C MET A 59 -1.99 -2.33 -18.52
N ALA A 60 -1.96 -1.05 -18.88
CA ALA A 60 -1.22 -0.03 -18.14
C ALA A 60 -1.76 0.14 -16.72
N THR A 61 -3.08 0.22 -16.55
CA THR A 61 -3.71 0.29 -15.22
C THR A 61 -3.34 -0.93 -14.39
N THR A 62 -3.49 -2.14 -14.96
CA THR A 62 -3.18 -3.39 -14.26
C THR A 62 -1.72 -3.43 -13.83
N TYR A 63 -0.80 -3.06 -14.73
CA TYR A 63 0.63 -3.03 -14.44
C TYR A 63 0.97 -2.03 -13.33
N SER A 64 0.57 -0.77 -13.48
CA SER A 64 0.89 0.29 -12.52
C SER A 64 0.30 0.01 -11.14
N LYS A 65 -0.95 -0.44 -11.05
CA LYS A 65 -1.60 -0.72 -9.77
C LYS A 65 -1.03 -1.97 -9.09
N SER A 66 -0.71 -3.02 -9.86
CA SER A 66 -0.05 -4.22 -9.32
C SER A 66 1.35 -3.91 -8.79
N LEU A 67 2.10 -3.07 -9.51
CA LEU A 67 3.43 -2.63 -9.08
C LEU A 67 3.36 -1.82 -7.78
N LEU A 68 2.47 -0.82 -7.72
CA LEU A 68 2.23 -0.03 -6.50
C LEU A 68 1.78 -0.89 -5.33
N ARG A 69 0.93 -1.89 -5.60
CA ARG A 69 0.43 -2.79 -4.57
C ARG A 69 1.53 -3.67 -3.99
N SER A 70 2.39 -4.20 -4.85
CA SER A 70 3.57 -4.96 -4.42
C SER A 70 4.48 -4.11 -3.54
N ALA A 71 4.83 -2.91 -4.01
CA ALA A 71 5.70 -1.98 -3.30
C ALA A 71 5.11 -1.56 -1.94
N ALA A 72 3.81 -1.24 -1.87
CA ALA A 72 3.14 -0.87 -0.61
C ALA A 72 3.11 -2.04 0.39
N GLY A 73 2.92 -3.27 -0.11
CA GLY A 73 2.96 -4.47 0.71
C GLY A 73 4.35 -4.75 1.29
N GLU A 74 5.38 -4.64 0.46
CA GLU A 74 6.78 -4.80 0.90
C GLU A 74 7.16 -3.72 1.92
N TRP A 75 6.76 -2.47 1.69
CA TRP A 75 7.05 -1.36 2.60
C TRP A 75 6.39 -1.51 3.98
N SER A 76 5.12 -1.92 3.99
CA SER A 76 4.41 -2.23 5.25
C SER A 76 5.04 -3.40 6.01
N GLN A 77 5.62 -4.38 5.31
CA GLN A 77 6.31 -5.50 5.96
C GLN A 77 7.71 -5.14 6.46
N SER A 78 8.37 -4.13 5.87
CA SER A 78 9.72 -3.74 6.24
C SER A 78 9.78 -2.80 7.44
N LYS A 79 8.69 -2.09 7.77
CA LYS A 79 8.63 -1.10 8.86
C LYS A 79 7.40 -1.28 9.75
N ARG A 80 7.60 -1.21 11.07
CA ARG A 80 6.52 -1.37 12.06
C ARG A 80 5.50 -0.23 12.09
N ASN A 81 5.93 0.99 11.75
CA ASN A 81 5.10 2.19 11.73
C ASN A 81 4.48 2.46 10.35
N VAL A 82 4.49 1.48 9.45
CA VAL A 82 3.91 1.56 8.10
C VAL A 82 2.84 0.48 7.97
N HIS A 83 1.60 0.91 7.80
CA HIS A 83 0.43 0.06 7.68
C HIS A 83 -0.12 0.14 6.27
N TYR A 84 -0.57 -0.99 5.72
CA TYR A 84 -1.27 -1.01 4.44
C TYR A 84 -2.79 -1.11 4.64
N PHE A 85 -3.56 -0.18 4.09
CA PHE A 85 -5.02 -0.25 4.07
C PHE A 85 -5.53 -0.81 2.73
N PRO A 86 -6.35 -1.89 2.73
CA PRO A 86 -6.70 -2.63 1.52
C PRO A 86 -7.88 -2.04 0.73
N SER A 87 -7.94 -0.72 0.48
CA SER A 87 -9.03 -0.12 -0.30
C SER A 87 -9.10 -0.65 -1.74
N TYR A 88 -7.94 -0.95 -2.33
CA TYR A 88 -7.86 -1.55 -3.67
C TYR A 88 -8.58 -2.90 -3.70
N GLU A 89 -8.24 -3.79 -2.77
CA GLU A 89 -8.79 -5.14 -2.71
C GLU A 89 -10.28 -5.16 -2.35
N ILE A 90 -10.75 -4.24 -1.50
CA ILE A 90 -12.17 -4.11 -1.16
C ILE A 90 -12.99 -3.88 -2.44
N VAL A 91 -12.57 -2.96 -3.31
CA VAL A 91 -13.30 -2.67 -4.55
C VAL A 91 -13.12 -3.78 -5.58
N MET A 92 -11.88 -4.24 -5.80
CA MET A 92 -11.57 -5.21 -6.86
C MET A 92 -12.17 -6.60 -6.61
N ASN A 93 -12.38 -6.98 -5.33
CA ASN A 93 -12.99 -8.27 -4.97
C ASN A 93 -14.48 -8.18 -4.61
N SER A 94 -15.08 -7.00 -4.78
CA SER A 94 -16.52 -6.82 -4.60
C SER A 94 -17.30 -7.17 -5.88
N ALA A 95 -18.59 -7.50 -5.72
CA ALA A 95 -19.48 -7.68 -6.86
C ALA A 95 -19.48 -6.40 -7.73
N ARG A 96 -19.35 -6.57 -9.06
CA ARG A 96 -19.10 -5.47 -9.99
C ARG A 96 -20.19 -4.40 -9.96
N ASP A 97 -21.44 -4.82 -9.90
CA ASP A 97 -22.64 -3.99 -9.81
C ASP A 97 -22.73 -3.20 -8.49
N ARG A 98 -22.12 -3.71 -7.42
CA ARG A 98 -22.04 -3.03 -6.12
C ARG A 98 -20.89 -2.04 -6.07
N ALA A 99 -19.75 -2.38 -6.67
CA ALA A 99 -18.52 -1.62 -6.59
C ALA A 99 -18.44 -0.48 -7.62
N TRP A 100 -18.95 -0.69 -8.83
CA TRP A 100 -18.73 0.19 -9.98
C TRP A 100 -20.04 0.70 -10.56
N PHE A 101 -20.01 1.92 -11.11
CA PHE A 101 -21.03 2.34 -12.06
C PHE A 101 -20.90 1.53 -13.36
N MET A 102 -21.93 1.60 -14.21
CA MET A 102 -21.99 0.84 -15.47
C MET A 102 -20.83 1.16 -16.42
N ASP A 103 -20.17 2.31 -16.25
CA ASP A 103 -18.97 2.69 -17.00
C ASP A 103 -17.72 1.87 -16.64
N GLY A 104 -17.74 1.12 -15.53
CA GLY A 104 -16.60 0.34 -15.04
C GLY A 104 -15.39 1.16 -14.62
N ARG A 105 -15.56 2.48 -14.39
CA ARG A 105 -14.48 3.41 -14.05
C ARG A 105 -14.74 4.18 -12.77
N HIS A 106 -15.99 4.54 -12.51
CA HIS A 106 -16.35 5.25 -11.30
C HIS A 106 -16.79 4.24 -10.24
N VAL A 107 -16.18 4.35 -9.05
CA VAL A 107 -16.60 3.58 -7.88
C VAL A 107 -17.91 4.17 -7.37
N ARG A 108 -18.87 3.32 -7.01
CA ARG A 108 -20.16 3.80 -6.48
C ARG A 108 -19.98 4.46 -5.12
N GLN A 109 -20.78 5.49 -4.85
CA GLN A 109 -20.66 6.27 -3.61
C GLN A 109 -20.90 5.43 -2.35
N ASP A 110 -21.78 4.43 -2.41
CA ASP A 110 -22.02 3.50 -1.31
C ASP A 110 -20.80 2.60 -1.04
N MET A 111 -20.09 2.17 -2.08
CA MET A 111 -18.81 1.48 -1.94
C MET A 111 -17.75 2.41 -1.31
N VAL A 112 -17.68 3.67 -1.72
CA VAL A 112 -16.79 4.66 -1.08
C VAL A 112 -17.14 4.83 0.40
N ALA A 113 -18.42 4.96 0.73
CA ALA A 113 -18.88 5.06 2.11
C ALA A 113 -18.49 3.82 2.94
N HIS A 114 -18.62 2.63 2.35
CA HIS A 114 -18.20 1.38 2.99
C HIS A 114 -16.69 1.36 3.28
N ILE A 115 -15.85 1.81 2.33
CA ILE A 115 -14.40 1.93 2.52
C ILE A 115 -14.08 2.90 3.65
N MET A 116 -14.71 4.08 3.67
CA MET A 116 -14.50 5.08 4.71
C MET A 116 -14.95 4.61 6.09
N GLN A 117 -16.07 3.88 6.17
CA GLN A 117 -16.52 3.27 7.43
C GLN A 117 -15.54 2.21 7.92
N THR A 118 -15.04 1.36 7.02
CA THR A 118 -14.05 0.33 7.34
C THR A 118 -12.75 0.95 7.82
N PHE A 119 -12.30 2.02 7.17
CA PHE A 119 -11.15 2.81 7.59
C PHE A 119 -11.35 3.39 8.99
N ALA A 120 -12.48 4.06 9.24
CA ALA A 120 -12.77 4.69 10.52
C ALA A 120 -12.81 3.65 11.64
N ASN A 121 -13.43 2.49 11.42
CA ASN A 121 -13.50 1.42 12.41
C ASN A 121 -12.11 0.85 12.75
N ALA A 122 -11.17 0.85 11.80
CA ALA A 122 -9.83 0.30 12.00
C ALA A 122 -8.84 1.30 12.61
N TYR A 123 -8.97 2.59 12.28
CA TYR A 123 -7.94 3.60 12.59
C TYR A 123 -8.45 4.84 13.32
N ALA A 124 -9.76 5.11 13.35
CA ALA A 124 -10.26 6.23 14.14
C ALA A 124 -10.12 5.90 15.63
N PRO A 125 -9.61 6.83 16.44
CA PRO A 125 -9.57 6.64 17.88
C PRO A 125 -10.99 6.41 18.41
N HIS A 126 -11.18 5.32 19.15
CA HIS A 126 -12.45 5.06 19.82
C HIS A 126 -12.71 6.17 20.84
N PRO A 127 -13.90 6.82 20.86
CA PRO A 127 -14.26 7.77 21.92
C PRO A 127 -14.57 7.00 23.21
N ALA A 128 -13.51 6.56 23.91
CA ALA A 128 -13.41 6.10 25.30
C ALA A 128 -12.13 5.23 25.34
N LEU A 129 -11.01 5.68 25.92
CA LEU A 129 -10.81 5.79 27.35
C LEU A 129 -9.93 7.02 27.66
N GLY A 130 -10.57 8.16 27.92
CA GLY A 130 -9.94 9.22 28.69
C GLY A 130 -9.72 8.69 30.10
N GLY A 131 -8.46 8.37 30.43
CA GLY A 131 -8.08 7.88 31.74
C GLY A 131 -8.59 8.82 32.83
N GLN A 132 -9.30 8.26 33.81
CA GLN A 132 -9.44 8.92 35.10
C GLN A 132 -8.05 9.01 35.74
N ARG A 133 -7.41 10.17 35.57
CA ARG A 133 -6.37 10.65 36.46
C ARG A 133 -7.08 11.42 37.57
N THR A 134 -7.51 10.71 38.59
CA THR A 134 -7.80 11.29 39.90
C THR A 134 -6.54 11.13 40.75
N GLY A 135 -6.10 12.23 41.36
CA GLY A 135 -4.90 12.32 42.18
C GLY A 135 -5.02 11.64 43.53
#